data_AF-A0A939BVW3-F1
#
_entry.id   AF-A0A939BVW3-F1
#
_cell.length_a   1.000
_cell.length_b   1.000
_cell.length_c   1.000
_cell.angle_alpha   90.00
_cell.angle_beta   90.00
_cell.angle_gamma   90.00
#
_symmetry.space_group_name_H-M   'P 1'
#
loop_
_entity.id
_entity.type
_entity.pdbx_description
1 polymer ?
#
loop_
_entity_poly.entity_id
_entity_poly.type
_entity_poly.pdbx_seq_one_letter_code
_entity_poly.pdbx_strand_id
1 'polypeptide(L)'
;MDKRKGRRTKTERFSVTSDYSLGALFERFYHAKVAEGRKERTLESYRENYGFFVEYMDLRGYGRDVRLVTPDFIREYIVWNLNEKVRFDGHKFKIGGGADRWTIGDVR
;
A
#
# COMPACT_ATOMS: atom_id res chain seq x y z
N MET A 1 21.27 46.18 -20.48
CA MET A 1 19.92 46.00 -19.89
C MET A 1 19.75 44.53 -19.51
N ASP A 2 19.96 44.20 -18.24
CA ASP A 2 19.86 42.84 -17.69
C ASP A 2 18.42 42.32 -17.76
N LYS A 3 18.18 41.22 -18.50
CA LYS A 3 16.90 40.51 -18.52
C LYS A 3 16.92 39.33 -17.55
N ARG A 4 16.92 39.61 -16.23
CA ARG A 4 16.73 38.57 -15.21
C ARG A 4 15.23 38.28 -15.07
N LYS A 5 14.74 37.35 -15.89
CA LYS A 5 13.36 36.86 -15.80
C LYS A 5 13.27 35.96 -14.56
N GLY A 6 12.66 36.47 -13.49
CA GLY A 6 12.47 35.74 -12.24
C GLY A 6 11.82 34.36 -12.47
N ARG A 7 12.35 33.35 -11.80
CA ARG A 7 11.84 31.97 -11.83
C ARG A 7 10.41 31.97 -11.28
N ARG A 8 9.43 31.56 -12.09
CA ARG A 8 8.04 31.41 -11.65
C ARG A 8 7.97 30.21 -10.71
N THR A 9 7.95 30.46 -9.40
CA THR A 9 7.69 29.43 -8.40
C THR A 9 6.26 28.95 -8.60
N LYS A 10 6.09 27.68 -8.99
CA LYS A 10 4.78 27.03 -9.08
C LYS A 10 4.29 26.83 -7.64
N THR A 11 3.49 27.76 -7.13
CA THR A 11 2.80 27.57 -5.86
C THR A 11 1.67 26.58 -6.08
N GLU A 12 1.93 25.31 -5.78
CA GLU A 12 0.88 24.31 -5.68
C GLU A 12 0.08 24.60 -4.42
N ARG A 13 -1.13 25.15 -4.59
CA ARG A 13 -2.10 25.30 -3.51
C ARG A 13 -2.58 23.90 -3.12
N PHE A 14 -1.95 23.31 -2.09
CA PHE A 14 -2.56 22.19 -1.37
C PHE A 14 -3.77 22.74 -0.62
N SER A 15 -4.96 22.36 -1.08
CA SER A 15 -6.24 22.70 -0.44
C SER A 15 -6.26 22.20 1.00
N VAL A 16 -6.92 22.93 1.89
CA VAL A 16 -7.02 22.71 3.35
C VAL A 16 -7.52 21.31 3.75
N THR A 17 -8.12 20.55 2.84
CA THR A 17 -8.42 19.11 2.99
C THR A 17 -7.16 18.21 3.07
N SER A 18 -5.98 18.74 2.76
CA SER A 18 -4.72 18.02 2.68
C SER A 18 -4.08 17.68 4.03
N ASP A 19 -4.32 18.45 5.09
CA ASP A 19 -3.49 18.33 6.31
C ASP A 19 -3.76 17.06 7.12
N TYR A 20 -4.96 16.49 6.99
CA TYR A 20 -5.35 15.24 7.66
C TYR A 20 -5.47 14.06 6.69
N SER A 21 -5.31 14.27 5.39
CA SER A 21 -5.35 13.19 4.41
C SER A 21 -4.15 12.27 4.59
N LEU A 22 -4.41 10.99 4.88
CA LEU A 22 -3.34 9.99 5.00
C LEU A 22 -2.52 9.88 3.72
N GLY A 23 -3.15 10.02 2.55
CA GLY A 23 -2.44 10.01 1.27
C GLY A 23 -1.48 11.18 1.13
N ALA A 24 -1.93 12.40 1.44
CA ALA A 24 -1.08 13.58 1.37
C ALA A 24 0.08 13.51 2.39
N LEU A 25 -0.19 12.99 3.60
CA LEU A 25 0.84 12.82 4.63
C LEU A 25 1.85 11.73 4.25
N PHE A 26 1.39 10.63 3.66
CA PHE A 26 2.26 9.56 3.18
C PHE A 26 3.16 10.04 2.05
N GLU A 27 2.65 10.77 1.06
CA GLU A 27 3.48 11.32 -0.02
C GLU A 27 4.56 12.28 0.52
N ARG A 28 4.21 13.16 1.47
CA ARG A 28 5.19 14.04 2.14
C ARG A 28 6.27 13.23 2.85
N PHE A 29 5.89 12.19 3.60
CA PHE A 29 6.83 11.27 4.25
C PHE A 29 7.72 10.56 3.23
N TYR A 30 7.13 10.02 2.16
CA TYR A 30 7.83 9.26 1.13
C TYR A 30 8.89 10.13 0.43
N HIS A 31 8.53 11.35 0.02
CA HIS A 31 9.46 12.31 -0.55
C HIS A 31 10.60 12.68 0.39
N ALA A 32 10.32 12.86 1.68
CA ALA A 32 11.37 13.10 2.68
C ALA A 32 12.34 11.91 2.76
N LYS A 33 11.83 10.66 2.72
CA LYS A 33 12.67 9.45 2.72
C LYS A 33 13.48 9.26 1.44
N VAL A 34 12.97 9.67 0.29
CA VAL A 34 13.75 9.73 -0.96
C VAL A 34 14.90 10.72 -0.81
N ALA A 35 14.63 11.92 -0.28
CA ALA A 35 15.66 12.94 -0.08
C ALA A 35 16.74 12.56 0.96
N GLU A 36 16.37 11.76 1.97
CA GLU A 36 17.32 11.14 2.91
C GLU A 36 18.23 10.09 2.25
N GLY A 37 17.96 9.67 1.01
CA GLY A 37 18.74 8.65 0.30
C GLY A 37 18.45 7.22 0.77
N ARG A 38 17.21 6.92 1.16
CA ARG A 38 16.81 5.54 1.52
C ARG A 38 16.95 4.61 0.31
N LYS A 39 17.33 3.36 0.58
CA LYS A 39 17.43 2.31 -0.46
C LYS A 39 16.08 2.11 -1.16
N GLU A 40 16.11 1.88 -2.46
CA GLU A 40 14.92 1.67 -3.29
C GLU A 40 14.01 0.57 -2.74
N ARG A 41 14.58 -0.58 -2.36
CA ARG A 41 13.82 -1.67 -1.71
C ARG A 41 13.08 -1.22 -0.46
N THR A 42 13.68 -0.35 0.35
CA THR A 42 13.04 0.18 1.57
C THR A 42 11.89 1.13 1.22
N LEU A 43 12.04 1.93 0.17
CA LEU A 43 10.98 2.81 -0.33
C LEU A 43 9.80 1.99 -0.90
N GLU A 44 10.08 0.92 -1.63
CA GLU A 44 9.05 -0.02 -2.10
C GLU A 44 8.27 -0.61 -0.93
N SER A 45 8.96 -1.11 0.10
CA SER A 45 8.30 -1.63 1.30
C SER A 45 7.44 -0.58 2.02
N TYR A 46 7.82 0.71 2.01
CA TYR A 46 6.95 1.77 2.54
C TYR A 46 5.65 1.91 1.75
N ARG A 47 5.70 1.82 0.41
CA ARG A 47 4.51 1.87 -0.44
C ARG A 47 3.61 0.66 -0.23
N GLU A 48 4.19 -0.54 -0.16
CA GLU A 48 3.44 -1.77 0.11
C GLU A 48 2.73 -1.71 1.46
N ASN A 49 3.48 -1.37 2.53
CA ASN A 49 2.92 -1.26 3.88
C ASN A 49 1.80 -0.21 3.97
N TYR A 50 1.94 0.93 3.27
CA TYR A 50 0.88 1.92 3.20
C TYR A 50 -0.34 1.40 2.43
N GLY A 51 -0.13 0.65 1.34
CA GLY A 51 -1.21 -0.03 0.62
C GLY A 51 -2.01 -0.96 1.51
N PHE A 52 -1.34 -1.75 2.37
CA PHE A 52 -2.01 -2.63 3.32
C PHE A 52 -2.81 -1.89 4.37
N PHE A 53 -2.31 -0.75 4.82
CA PHE A 53 -3.02 0.10 5.77
C PHE A 53 -4.29 0.69 5.16
N VAL A 54 -4.21 1.19 3.92
CA VAL A 54 -5.36 1.71 3.18
C VAL A 54 -6.39 0.62 2.89
N GLU A 55 -5.95 -0.58 2.49
CA GLU A 55 -6.83 -1.72 2.27
C GLU A 55 -7.62 -2.07 3.54
N TYR A 56 -6.95 -2.12 4.70
CA TYR A 56 -7.61 -2.35 5.97
C TYR A 56 -8.67 -1.27 6.29
N MET A 57 -8.36 0.00 6.02
CA MET A 57 -9.32 1.09 6.20
C MET A 57 -10.54 0.94 5.29
N ASP A 58 -10.32 0.66 4.01
CA ASP A 58 -11.38 0.51 3.02
C ASP A 58 -12.28 -0.70 3.36
N LEU A 59 -11.70 -1.83 3.79
CA LEU A 59 -12.43 -3.04 4.22
C LEU A 59 -13.36 -2.79 5.43
N ARG A 60 -12.97 -1.87 6.31
CA ARG A 60 -13.76 -1.49 7.49
C ARG A 60 -14.65 -0.27 7.25
N GLY A 61 -14.63 0.29 6.04
CA GLY A 61 -15.44 1.45 5.66
C GLY A 61 -14.98 2.78 6.26
N TYR A 62 -13.72 2.88 6.69
CA TYR A 62 -13.17 4.12 7.23
C TYR A 62 -12.72 5.07 6.13
N GLY A 63 -12.88 6.37 6.36
CA GLY A 63 -12.27 7.39 5.52
C GLY A 63 -10.75 7.44 5.68
N ARG A 64 -10.02 7.90 4.65
CA ARG A 64 -8.55 8.00 4.66
C ARG A 64 -8.05 9.26 5.38
N ASP A 65 -8.42 9.39 6.65
CA ASP A 65 -8.11 10.53 7.52
C ASP A 65 -7.26 10.07 8.72
N VAL A 66 -6.14 10.74 8.95
CA VAL A 66 -5.18 10.37 10.00
C VAL A 66 -5.78 10.47 11.41
N ARG A 67 -6.80 11.30 11.61
CA ARG A 67 -7.45 11.49 12.91
C ARG A 67 -8.26 10.28 13.36
N LEU A 68 -8.58 9.38 12.44
CA LEU A 68 -9.24 8.10 12.73
C LEU A 68 -8.24 7.05 13.23
N VAL A 69 -6.94 7.31 13.10
CA VAL A 69 -5.86 6.38 13.48
C VAL A 69 -5.59 6.51 14.98
N THR A 70 -6.43 5.86 15.79
CA THR A 70 -6.26 5.77 17.24
C THR A 70 -5.34 4.60 17.64
N PRO A 71 -4.84 4.54 18.89
CA PRO A 71 -4.07 3.38 19.36
C PRO A 71 -4.84 2.06 19.24
N ASP A 72 -6.15 2.05 19.53
CA ASP A 72 -7.01 0.89 19.35
C ASP A 72 -7.11 0.48 17.88
N PHE A 73 -7.30 1.45 16.97
CA PHE A 73 -7.29 1.20 15.53
C PHE A 73 -5.97 0.54 15.08
N ILE A 74 -4.82 1.02 15.57
CA ILE A 74 -3.51 0.43 15.24
C ILE A 74 -3.39 -1.00 15.77
N ARG A 75 -3.88 -1.29 16.99
CA ARG A 75 -3.88 -2.66 17.52
C ARG A 75 -4.73 -3.59 16.66
N GLU A 76 -5.93 -3.16 16.31
CA GLU A 76 -6.83 -3.94 15.44
C GLU A 76 -6.22 -4.17 14.05
N TYR A 77 -5.56 -3.17 13.48
CA TYR A 77 -4.81 -3.30 12.23
C TYR A 77 -3.68 -4.34 12.32
N ILE A 78 -2.90 -4.32 13.41
CA ILE A 78 -1.82 -5.30 13.63
C ILE A 78 -2.40 -6.72 13.75
N VAL A 79 -3.49 -6.88 14.50
CA VAL A 79 -4.19 -8.17 14.64
C VAL A 79 -4.70 -8.67 13.29
N TRP A 80 -5.29 -7.80 12.47
CA TRP A 80 -5.74 -8.13 11.12
C TRP A 80 -4.59 -8.57 10.20
N ASN A 81 -3.44 -7.88 10.24
CA ASN A 81 -2.27 -8.29 9.47
C ASN A 81 -1.78 -9.70 9.86
N LEU A 82 -1.74 -9.99 11.16
CA LEU A 82 -1.30 -11.28 11.68
C LEU A 82 -2.24 -12.43 11.30
N ASN A 83 -3.55 -12.22 11.38
CA ASN A 83 -4.53 -13.30 11.33
C ASN A 83 -5.26 -13.44 9.99
N GLU A 84 -5.51 -12.33 9.30
CA GLU A 84 -6.41 -12.31 8.16
C GLU A 84 -5.61 -12.12 6.87
N LYS A 85 -4.71 -11.13 6.80
CA LYS A 85 -3.97 -10.84 5.57
C LYS A 85 -3.00 -11.95 5.15
N VAL A 86 -2.24 -12.52 6.10
CA VAL A 86 -1.31 -13.64 5.84
C VAL A 86 -2.04 -14.88 5.29
N ARG A 87 -3.30 -15.10 5.68
CA ARG A 87 -4.09 -16.24 5.20
C ARG A 87 -4.55 -16.07 3.75
N PHE A 88 -4.77 -14.84 3.28
CA PHE A 88 -5.18 -14.58 1.90
C PHE A 88 -4.00 -14.47 0.92
N ASP A 89 -2.81 -14.07 1.37
CA ASP A 89 -1.59 -14.04 0.54
C ASP A 89 -0.98 -15.44 0.32
N GLY A 90 -1.22 -16.37 1.24
CA GLY A 90 -0.67 -17.74 1.22
C GLY A 90 -1.39 -18.78 0.33
N HIS A 91 -2.51 -18.42 -0.33
CA HIS A 91 -3.24 -19.36 -1.20
C HIS A 91 -3.09 -19.04 -2.70
N LYS A 92 -1.84 -18.99 -3.17
CA LYS A 92 -1.50 -19.58 -4.48
C LYS A 92 -1.19 -21.08 -4.33
N PHE A 93 -2.00 -21.82 -3.58
CA PHE A 93 -1.93 -23.28 -3.62
C PHE A 93 -2.71 -23.75 -4.84
N LYS A 94 -1.98 -24.24 -5.83
CA LYS A 94 -2.49 -24.94 -7.00
C LYS A 94 -3.27 -26.17 -6.53
N ILE A 95 -4.60 -26.05 -6.41
CA ILE A 95 -5.47 -27.21 -6.27
C ILE A 95 -5.62 -27.82 -7.66
N GLY A 96 -5.02 -28.98 -7.84
CA GLY A 96 -5.12 -29.75 -9.08
C GLY A 96 -4.07 -30.86 -9.16
N GLY A 97 -4.00 -31.69 -8.13
CA GLY A 97 -3.44 -33.04 -8.28
C GLY A 97 -4.50 -33.98 -8.86
N GLY A 98 -4.06 -34.91 -9.72
CA GLY A 98 -4.80 -36.14 -10.02
C GLY A 98 -5.34 -36.26 -11.45
N ALA A 99 -4.51 -36.80 -12.36
CA ALA A 99 -4.95 -37.69 -13.43
C ALA A 99 -3.73 -38.40 -14.04
N ASP A 100 -2.98 -39.12 -13.21
CA ASP A 100 -2.28 -40.32 -13.65
C ASP A 100 -3.34 -41.32 -14.14
N ARG A 101 -3.54 -41.39 -15.45
CA ARG A 101 -4.41 -42.38 -16.08
C ARG A 101 -3.56 -43.26 -16.98
N TRP A 102 -3.13 -44.39 -16.41
CA TRP A 102 -2.73 -45.57 -17.17
C TRP A 102 -3.85 -45.91 -18.16
N THR A 103 -3.61 -45.76 -19.46
CA THR A 103 -4.44 -46.38 -20.49
C THR A 103 -3.88 -47.76 -20.79
N ILE A 104 -4.36 -48.75 -20.04
CA ILE A 104 -4.39 -50.15 -20.47
C ILE A 104 -5.82 -50.39 -20.96
N GLY A 105 -6.00 -50.75 -22.23
CA GLY A 105 -7.32 -50.94 -22.82
C GLY A 105 -7.24 -51.32 -24.29
N ASP A 106 -7.13 -52.62 -24.50
CA ASP A 106 -7.18 -53.38 -25.76
C ASP A 106 -8.56 -53.32 -26.44
N VAL A 107 -8.64 -53.81 -27.69
CA VAL A 107 -9.82 -54.21 -28.50
C VAL A 107 -10.59 -53.13 -29.25
N ARG A 108 -10.27 -52.99 -30.55
CA ARG A 108 -11.15 -53.46 -31.64
C ARG A 108 -10.39 -53.64 -32.95
#